data_AF-A0A4Q3AYQ8-F1
#
_entry.id   AF-A0A4Q3AYQ8-F1
#
_cell.length_a   1.000
_cell.length_b   1.000
_cell.length_c   1.000
_cell.angle_alpha   90.00
_cell.angle_beta   90.00
_cell.angle_gamma   90.00
#
_symmetry.space_group_name_H-M   'P 1'
#
loop_
_entity.id
_entity.type
_entity.pdbx_description
1 polymer ?
#
loop_
_entity_poly.entity_id
_entity_poly.type
_entity_poly.pdbx_seq_one_letter_code
_entity_poly.pdbx_strand_id
1 'polypeptide(L)'
;MEKKTIRAMAVVALFTGILATGCLKESKDNTPIPVPQGKFSGKFIVIKKKAIGTGFDTTKTPLKLTMKADSGYTVHGDSLGNHATSNGTYAYNYYYIQFSDKTLPDTSSKRHLNGTYQYFYDGSVLQIGAVYADT
;
A
#
# COMPACT_ATOMS: atom_id res chain seq x y z
N MET A 1 -36.39 37.13 49.00
CA MET A 1 -34.97 36.68 49.12
C MET A 1 -34.80 35.45 48.23
N GLU A 2 -34.74 35.62 46.90
CA GLU A 2 -34.98 34.49 45.95
C GLU A 2 -34.01 34.39 44.76
N LYS A 3 -32.98 35.25 44.68
CA LYS A 3 -32.06 35.27 43.51
C LYS A 3 -30.81 34.41 43.66
N LYS A 4 -30.53 33.87 44.86
CA LYS A 4 -29.30 33.09 45.15
C LYS A 4 -29.39 31.63 44.70
N THR A 5 -30.57 31.03 44.74
CA THR A 5 -30.80 29.60 44.48
C THR A 5 -30.70 29.25 43.00
N ILE A 6 -31.12 30.15 42.11
CA ILE A 6 -31.11 29.94 40.65
C ILE A 6 -29.66 29.94 40.10
N ARG A 7 -28.76 30.73 40.69
CA ARG A 7 -27.34 30.77 40.29
C ARG A 7 -26.58 29.50 40.71
N ALA A 8 -26.99 28.86 41.81
CA ALA A 8 -26.36 27.63 42.27
C ALA A 8 -26.70 26.42 41.37
N MET A 9 -27.95 26.31 40.89
CA MET A 9 -28.36 25.22 40.00
C MET A 9 -27.69 25.27 38.62
N ALA A 10 -27.47 26.47 38.07
CA ALA A 10 -26.81 26.63 36.77
C ALA A 10 -25.33 26.20 36.78
N VAL A 11 -24.64 26.40 37.91
CA VAL A 11 -23.21 26.03 38.05
C VAL A 11 -23.05 24.51 38.22
N VAL A 12 -23.95 23.85 38.93
CA VAL A 12 -23.91 22.39 39.11
C VAL A 12 -24.20 21.65 37.80
N ALA A 13 -25.10 22.17 36.96
CA ALA A 13 -25.41 21.59 35.64
C ALA A 13 -24.27 21.76 34.62
N LEU A 14 -23.45 22.82 34.73
CA LEU A 14 -22.32 23.06 33.83
C LEU A 14 -21.11 22.15 34.15
N PHE A 15 -20.91 21.83 35.43
CA PHE A 15 -19.81 20.95 35.87
C PHE A 15 -20.08 19.46 35.63
N THR A 16 -21.33 19.01 35.62
CA THR A 16 -21.67 17.60 35.30
C THR A 16 -21.60 17.26 33.81
N GLY A 17 -21.73 18.25 32.91
CA GLY A 17 -21.61 18.02 31.47
C GLY A 17 -20.17 17.76 30.97
N ILE A 18 -19.16 18.31 31.66
CA ILE A 18 -17.75 18.24 31.23
C ILE A 18 -17.12 16.87 31.56
N LEU A 19 -17.65 16.15 32.54
CA LEU A 19 -17.13 14.83 32.94
C LEU A 19 -17.66 13.67 32.09
N ALA A 20 -18.67 13.90 31.25
CA ALA A 20 -19.28 12.86 30.40
C ALA A 20 -18.53 12.62 29.08
N THR A 21 -17.52 13.41 28.73
CA THR A 21 -16.73 13.25 27.49
C THR A 21 -15.48 12.36 27.66
N GLY A 22 -15.17 11.93 28.89
CA GLY A 22 -13.94 11.19 29.22
C GLY A 22 -13.91 9.72 28.78
N CYS A 23 -14.93 9.21 28.08
CA CYS A 23 -14.98 7.81 27.67
C CYS A 23 -15.41 7.62 26.21
N LEU A 24 -15.02 8.56 25.33
CA LEU A 24 -14.88 8.21 23.92
C LEU A 24 -13.72 7.22 23.83
N LYS A 25 -14.06 5.94 23.87
CA LYS A 25 -13.15 4.84 23.58
C LYS A 25 -12.55 5.17 22.21
N GLU A 26 -11.28 5.54 22.17
CA GLU A 26 -10.54 5.56 20.92
C GLU A 26 -10.58 4.12 20.41
N SER A 27 -11.50 3.86 19.49
CA SER A 27 -11.46 2.67 18.66
C SER A 27 -10.20 2.81 17.83
N LYS A 28 -9.05 2.39 18.38
CA LYS A 28 -7.90 2.09 17.54
C LYS A 28 -8.38 0.99 16.63
N ASP A 29 -8.67 1.36 15.39
CA ASP A 29 -9.04 0.45 14.32
C ASP A 29 -7.82 -0.43 14.07
N ASN A 30 -7.72 -1.49 14.87
CA ASN A 30 -6.63 -2.47 14.83
C ASN A 30 -6.95 -3.54 13.77
N THR A 31 -7.64 -3.17 12.67
CA THR A 31 -7.87 -4.09 11.57
C THR A 31 -6.52 -4.60 11.08
N PRO A 32 -6.23 -5.91 11.23
CA PRO A 32 -4.94 -6.43 10.83
C PRO A 32 -4.74 -6.20 9.33
N ILE A 33 -3.61 -5.63 8.94
CA ILE A 33 -3.28 -5.45 7.52
C ILE A 33 -3.04 -6.84 6.93
N PRO A 34 -3.85 -7.28 5.96
CA PRO A 34 -3.69 -8.61 5.38
C PRO A 34 -2.32 -8.70 4.70
N VAL A 35 -1.56 -9.74 5.06
CA VAL A 35 -0.22 -9.99 4.49
C VAL A 35 -0.38 -10.38 3.02
N PRO A 36 0.18 -9.62 2.06
CA PRO A 36 0.12 -10.02 0.65
C PRO A 36 0.90 -11.32 0.44
N GLN A 37 0.18 -12.41 0.14
CA GLN A 37 0.79 -13.72 -0.09
C GLN A 37 -0.03 -14.53 -1.08
N GLY A 38 0.62 -15.43 -1.80
CA GLY A 38 -0.01 -16.27 -2.82
C GLY A 38 0.70 -16.21 -4.17
N LYS A 39 0.01 -16.74 -5.19
CA LYS A 39 0.46 -16.72 -6.59
C LYS A 39 -0.43 -15.78 -7.37
N PHE A 40 0.16 -14.73 -7.89
CA PHE A 40 -0.51 -13.70 -8.65
C PHE A 40 -0.06 -13.75 -10.11
N SER A 41 -1.03 -13.58 -11.01
CA SER A 41 -0.76 -13.37 -12.44
C SER A 41 -1.39 -12.05 -12.84
N GLY A 42 -0.61 -11.17 -13.45
CA GLY A 42 -1.06 -9.83 -13.78
C GLY A 42 -0.30 -9.24 -14.97
N LYS A 43 -0.45 -7.94 -15.17
CA LYS A 43 0.29 -7.19 -16.16
C LYS A 43 0.95 -5.99 -15.49
N PHE A 44 2.26 -5.84 -15.67
CA PHE A 44 2.96 -4.61 -15.35
C PHE A 44 2.78 -3.65 -16.52
N ILE A 45 2.28 -2.44 -16.23
CA ILE A 45 2.04 -1.41 -17.23
C ILE A 45 3.09 -0.33 -17.04
N VAL A 46 3.89 -0.10 -18.07
CA VAL A 46 4.83 1.02 -18.09
C VAL A 46 4.29 2.06 -19.06
N ILE A 47 4.09 3.25 -18.54
CA ILE A 47 3.66 4.42 -19.28
C ILE A 47 4.90 5.28 -19.48
N LYS A 48 5.31 5.49 -20.73
CA LYS A 48 6.45 6.35 -21.08
C LYS A 48 5.94 7.49 -21.95
N LYS A 49 6.37 8.72 -21.67
CA LYS A 49 6.08 9.84 -22.58
C LYS A 49 6.75 9.60 -23.94
N LYS A 50 6.02 9.86 -25.03
CA LYS A 50 6.58 9.73 -26.38
C LYS A 50 7.74 10.69 -26.56
N ALA A 51 8.79 10.22 -27.23
CA ALA A 51 9.97 11.06 -27.52
C ALA A 51 9.65 12.17 -28.53
N ILE A 52 8.69 11.94 -29.43
CA ILE A 52 8.27 12.89 -30.46
C ILE A 52 6.73 12.89 -30.52
N GLY A 53 6.13 14.07 -30.58
CA GLY A 53 4.68 14.27 -30.67
C GLY A 53 3.97 14.32 -29.30
N THR A 54 2.64 14.31 -29.34
CA THR A 54 1.79 14.30 -28.14
C THR A 54 1.36 12.86 -27.80
N GLY A 55 1.42 12.49 -26.52
CA GLY A 55 0.92 11.21 -25.99
C GLY A 55 1.93 10.36 -25.23
N PHE A 56 1.50 9.15 -24.85
CA PHE A 56 2.27 8.18 -24.08
C PHE A 56 2.31 6.84 -24.80
N ASP A 57 3.46 6.16 -24.71
CA ASP A 57 3.63 4.76 -25.07
C ASP A 57 3.30 3.90 -23.86
N THR A 58 2.43 2.91 -24.04
CA THR A 58 2.05 1.97 -22.98
C THR A 58 2.58 0.59 -23.34
N THR A 59 3.52 0.07 -22.55
CA THR A 59 3.97 -1.32 -22.67
C THR A 59 3.31 -2.14 -21.56
N LYS A 60 2.64 -3.24 -21.94
CA LYS A 60 2.03 -4.18 -20.99
C LYS A 60 2.80 -5.49 -21.02
N THR A 61 3.20 -5.93 -19.85
CA THR A 61 4.05 -7.11 -19.71
C THR A 61 3.42 -8.09 -18.72
N PRO A 62 3.21 -9.37 -19.06
CA PRO A 62 2.69 -10.34 -18.11
C PRO A 62 3.69 -10.54 -16.97
N LEU A 63 3.19 -10.60 -15.74
CA LEU A 63 3.98 -10.86 -14.54
C LEU A 63 3.38 -12.05 -13.80
N LYS A 64 4.22 -13.02 -13.44
CA LYS A 64 3.86 -14.11 -12.54
C LYS A 64 4.64 -13.93 -11.24
N LEU A 65 3.95 -13.50 -10.20
CA LEU A 65 4.53 -13.15 -8.90
C LEU A 65 4.07 -14.17 -7.86
N THR A 66 5.02 -14.82 -7.20
CA THR A 66 4.77 -15.62 -6.00
C THR A 66 5.25 -14.84 -4.79
N MET A 67 4.42 -14.70 -3.77
CA MET A 67 4.77 -14.06 -2.50
C MET A 67 4.47 -15.00 -1.34
N LYS A 68 5.37 -15.02 -0.38
CA LYS A 68 5.29 -15.83 0.84
C LYS A 68 5.71 -14.97 2.01
N ALA A 69 4.90 -14.93 3.06
CA ALA A 69 5.14 -14.09 4.24
C ALA A 69 6.57 -14.23 4.78
N ASP A 70 7.07 -15.47 4.88
CA ASP A 70 8.36 -15.74 5.54
C ASP A 70 9.56 -15.89 4.59
N SER A 71 9.31 -16.08 3.28
CA SER A 71 10.37 -16.37 2.31
C SER A 71 10.48 -15.33 1.19
N GLY A 72 9.74 -14.22 1.29
CA GLY A 72 9.80 -13.12 0.35
C GLY A 72 9.04 -13.38 -0.94
N TYR A 73 9.60 -12.94 -2.07
CA TYR A 73 8.93 -12.97 -3.36
C TYR A 73 9.76 -13.63 -4.46
N THR A 74 9.08 -14.08 -5.51
CA THR A 74 9.70 -14.57 -6.74
C THR A 74 8.86 -14.14 -7.93
N VAL A 75 9.51 -13.52 -8.92
CA VAL A 75 8.97 -13.25 -10.24
C VAL A 75 9.49 -14.32 -11.19
N HIS A 76 8.58 -15.02 -11.86
CA HIS A 76 8.95 -15.81 -13.02
C HIS A 76 9.04 -14.86 -14.22
N GLY A 77 10.23 -14.73 -14.80
CA GLY A 77 10.45 -13.82 -15.93
C GLY A 77 9.48 -14.07 -17.08
N ASP A 78 9.23 -13.04 -17.88
CA ASP A 78 8.29 -13.13 -18.98
C ASP A 78 8.96 -13.55 -20.30
N SER A 79 8.12 -14.06 -21.21
CA SER A 79 8.50 -14.41 -22.58
C SER A 79 8.52 -13.21 -23.54
N LEU A 80 7.98 -12.06 -23.15
CA LEU A 80 7.93 -10.83 -23.95
C LEU A 80 9.19 -9.97 -23.84
N GLY A 81 10.17 -10.38 -23.03
CA GLY A 81 11.48 -9.75 -22.90
C GLY A 81 11.57 -8.60 -21.90
N ASN A 82 10.53 -8.27 -21.14
CA ASN A 82 10.46 -6.98 -20.42
C ASN A 82 10.77 -7.07 -18.92
N HIS A 83 10.51 -8.22 -18.30
CA HIS A 83 10.72 -8.51 -16.89
C HIS A 83 11.66 -9.71 -16.73
N ALA A 84 12.67 -9.52 -15.88
CA ALA A 84 13.60 -10.55 -15.47
C ALA A 84 12.91 -11.54 -14.52
N THR A 85 13.43 -12.76 -14.47
CA THR A 85 13.23 -13.60 -13.30
C THR A 85 13.94 -12.92 -12.13
N SER A 86 13.22 -12.68 -11.04
CA SER A 86 13.79 -12.02 -9.86
C SER A 86 13.29 -12.65 -8.56
N ASN A 87 14.08 -12.57 -7.50
CA ASN A 87 13.71 -13.03 -6.16
C ASN A 87 14.27 -12.10 -5.09
N GLY A 88 13.59 -12.04 -3.95
CA GLY A 88 14.04 -11.17 -2.86
C GLY A 88 13.08 -11.11 -1.71
N THR A 89 13.17 -10.04 -0.93
CA THR A 89 12.30 -9.78 0.23
C THR A 89 11.31 -8.67 -0.08
N TYR A 90 10.19 -8.64 0.64
CA TYR A 90 9.26 -7.52 0.60
C TYR A 90 8.86 -7.09 2.00
N ALA A 91 8.53 -5.82 2.14
CA ALA A 91 7.90 -5.24 3.32
C ALA A 91 6.67 -4.46 2.88
N TYR A 92 5.68 -4.32 3.75
CA TYR A 92 4.42 -3.67 3.41
C TYR A 92 3.84 -2.92 4.60
N ASN A 93 3.03 -1.91 4.30
CA ASN A 93 2.15 -1.24 5.25
C ASN A 93 0.76 -1.11 4.61
N TYR A 94 -0.09 -0.20 5.09
CA TYR A 94 -1.46 -0.07 4.56
C TYR A 94 -1.52 0.49 3.12
N TYR A 95 -0.52 1.26 2.70
CA TYR A 95 -0.54 2.00 1.43
C TYR A 95 0.52 1.53 0.44
N TYR A 96 1.64 1.04 0.95
CA TYR A 96 2.85 0.77 0.17
C TYR A 96 3.38 -0.63 0.39
N ILE A 97 3.94 -1.18 -0.68
CA ILE A 97 4.76 -2.38 -0.67
C ILE A 97 6.14 -2.06 -1.23
N GLN A 98 7.17 -2.49 -0.53
CA GLN A 98 8.56 -2.34 -0.95
C GLN A 98 9.12 -3.71 -1.30
N PHE A 99 9.64 -3.84 -2.52
CA PHE A 99 10.41 -5.01 -2.96
C PHE A 99 11.90 -4.68 -2.90
N SER A 100 12.68 -5.58 -2.31
CA SER A 100 14.14 -5.56 -2.33
C SER A 100 14.61 -6.80 -3.06
N ASP A 101 15.02 -6.59 -4.31
CA ASP A 101 15.59 -7.63 -5.16
C ASP A 101 16.98 -8.06 -4.66
N LYS A 102 17.22 -9.38 -4.66
CA LYS A 102 18.46 -10.02 -4.23
C LYS A 102 18.98 -11.02 -5.27
N THR A 103 18.47 -10.95 -6.50
CA THR A 103 18.85 -11.84 -7.60
C THR A 103 20.31 -11.63 -7.96
N LEU A 104 21.14 -12.65 -7.77
CA LEU A 104 22.56 -12.64 -8.12
C LEU A 104 22.99 -13.96 -8.77
N PRO A 105 23.89 -13.95 -9.76
CA PRO A 105 24.33 -12.76 -10.50
C PRO A 105 23.20 -12.22 -11.39
N ASP A 106 23.05 -10.89 -11.47
CA ASP A 106 22.12 -10.28 -12.41
C ASP A 106 22.78 -10.14 -13.79
N THR A 107 22.43 -11.06 -14.69
CA THR A 107 22.90 -11.05 -16.08
C THR A 107 21.81 -10.57 -17.05
N SER A 108 20.69 -10.06 -16.54
CA SER A 108 19.52 -9.71 -17.34
C SER A 108 19.51 -8.22 -17.69
N SER A 109 19.26 -7.89 -18.95
CA SER A 109 18.92 -6.51 -19.36
C SER A 109 17.46 -6.14 -19.09
N LYS A 110 16.65 -7.10 -18.64
CA LYS A 110 15.24 -6.92 -18.31
C LYS A 110 15.07 -6.33 -16.91
N ARG A 111 13.91 -5.73 -16.64
CA ARG A 111 13.63 -5.12 -15.34
C ARG A 111 13.34 -6.16 -14.27
N HIS A 112 13.87 -5.94 -13.07
CA HIS A 112 13.49 -6.68 -11.87
C HIS A 112 12.39 -5.95 -11.11
N LEU A 113 11.65 -6.68 -10.28
CA LEU A 113 10.66 -6.09 -9.37
C LEU A 113 11.38 -5.53 -8.14
N ASN A 114 11.65 -4.23 -8.12
CA ASN A 114 12.43 -3.59 -7.05
C ASN A 114 11.96 -2.15 -6.81
N GLY A 115 11.90 -1.75 -5.53
CA GLY A 115 11.48 -0.42 -5.11
C GLY A 115 10.14 -0.41 -4.37
N THR A 116 9.65 0.79 -4.10
CA THR A 116 8.41 1.03 -3.35
C THR A 116 7.27 1.38 -4.29
N TYR A 117 6.12 0.74 -4.09
CA TYR A 117 4.94 0.89 -4.93
C TYR A 117 3.72 1.14 -4.05
N GLN A 118 2.76 1.90 -4.56
CA GLN A 118 1.42 1.86 -4.01
C GLN A 118 0.81 0.50 -4.33
N TYR A 119 0.01 -0.04 -3.42
CA TYR A 119 -0.67 -1.29 -3.68
C TYR A 119 -2.05 -1.35 -3.05
N PHE A 120 -2.84 -2.29 -3.54
CA PHE A 120 -4.10 -2.72 -2.95
C PHE A 120 -4.08 -4.24 -2.84
N TYR A 121 -4.54 -4.76 -1.70
CA TYR A 121 -4.70 -6.19 -1.46
C TYR A 121 -5.94 -6.46 -0.60
N ASP A 122 -6.83 -7.30 -1.09
CA ASP A 122 -8.09 -7.68 -0.40
C ASP A 122 -8.06 -9.10 0.20
N GLY A 123 -6.89 -9.75 0.21
CA GLY A 123 -6.75 -11.16 0.59
C GLY A 123 -6.68 -12.13 -0.59
N SER A 124 -7.12 -11.72 -1.79
CA SER A 124 -7.10 -12.56 -3.00
C SER A 124 -6.49 -11.84 -4.21
N VAL A 125 -6.77 -10.55 -4.37
CA VAL A 125 -6.36 -9.74 -5.51
C VAL A 125 -5.27 -8.78 -5.07
N LEU A 126 -4.11 -8.86 -5.73
CA LEU A 126 -3.01 -7.92 -5.55
C LEU A 126 -2.91 -6.99 -6.75
N GLN A 127 -2.95 -5.69 -6.50
CA GLN A 127 -2.72 -4.65 -7.49
C GLN A 127 -1.54 -3.79 -7.05
N ILE A 128 -0.57 -3.59 -7.94
CA ILE A 128 0.65 -2.81 -7.67
C ILE A 128 0.70 -1.66 -8.67
N GLY A 129 0.74 -0.43 -8.17
CA GLY A 129 0.89 0.79 -8.94
C GLY A 129 2.24 1.44 -8.68
N ALA A 130 3.02 1.67 -9.74
CA ALA A 130 4.14 2.59 -9.66
C ALA A 130 3.58 4.02 -9.78
N VAL A 131 3.71 4.82 -8.71
CA VAL A 131 3.54 6.27 -8.85
C VAL A 131 4.83 6.79 -9.49
N TYR A 132 4.85 6.84 -10.81
CA TYR A 132 5.73 7.78 -11.49
C TYR A 132 5.05 9.14 -11.37
N ALA A 133 5.30 9.85 -10.27
CA ALA A 133 5.05 11.28 -10.26
C ALA A 133 6.03 11.87 -11.29
N ASP A 134 5.50 12.39 -12.39
CA ASP A 134 6.28 13.24 -13.29
C ASP A 134 6.98 14.31 -12.45
N THR A 135 8.31 14.31 -12.44
CA THR A 135 9.14 15.48 -12.12
C THR A 135 9.80 15.95 -13.39
#